data_AF-A0A183DKS2-F1
#
_entry.id   AF-A0A183DKS2-F1
#
_cell.length_a   1.000
_cell.length_b   1.000
_cell.length_c   1.000
_cell.angle_alpha   90.00
_cell.angle_beta   90.00
_cell.angle_gamma   90.00
#
_symmetry.space_group_name_H-M   'P 1'
#
loop_
_entity.id
_entity.type
_entity.pdbx_description
1 polymer ?
#
loop_
_entity_poly.entity_id
_entity_poly.type
_entity_poly.pdbx_seq_one_letter_code
_entity_poly.pdbx_strand_id
1 'polypeptide(L)' 'MPRFKVEGKDDLTEALKTMGVIDLFRAEANLADISNKQLFVSTVAHKVVIEVWHFN' A
#
# COMPACT_ATOMS: atom_id res chain seq x y z
N MET A 1 17.51 6.87 24.25
CA MET A 1 17.07 6.32 22.95
C MET A 1 17.62 7.19 21.83
N PRO A 2 18.07 6.65 20.68
CA PRO A 2 18.64 7.44 19.60
C PRO A 2 17.59 8.34 18.94
N ARG A 3 17.99 9.56 18.55
CA ARG A 3 17.18 10.46 17.71
C ARG A 3 17.37 10.07 16.25
N PHE A 4 16.27 9.84 15.54
CA PHE A 4 16.33 9.52 14.12
C PHE A 4 15.04 9.88 13.39
N LYS A 5 15.18 10.02 12.07
CA LYS A 5 14.07 10.14 11.14
C LYS A 5 14.21 9.06 10.06
N VAL A 6 13.14 8.33 9.79
CA VAL A 6 13.06 7.37 8.69
C VAL A 6 11.90 7.77 7.80
N GLU A 7 12.14 7.80 6.49
CA GLU A 7 11.12 7.98 5.47
C GLU A 7 11.09 6.75 4.58
N GLY A 8 9.91 6.19 4.36
CA GLY A 8 9.67 5.06 3.47
C GLY A 8 8.70 5.43 2.36
N LYS A 9 8.94 4.92 1.15
CA LYS A 9 8.03 5.00 0.01
C LYS A 9 8.11 3.68 -0.72
N ASP A 10 7.03 2.91 -0.67
CA ASP A 10 6.97 1.57 -1.21
C ASP A 10 5.75 1.41 -2.12
N ASP A 11 5.92 0.67 -3.20
CA ASP A 11 4.81 0.08 -3.94
C ASP A 11 4.48 -1.27 -3.28
N LEU A 12 3.32 -1.35 -2.62
CA LEU A 12 2.88 -2.55 -1.91
C LEU A 12 2.24 -3.59 -2.83
N THR A 13 2.13 -3.33 -4.14
CA THR A 13 1.44 -4.22 -5.09
C THR A 13 1.98 -5.65 -5.02
N GLU A 14 3.29 -5.85 -5.09
CA GLU A 14 3.89 -7.20 -5.05
C GLU A 14 3.83 -7.83 -3.65
N ALA A 15 3.95 -7.02 -2.60
CA ALA A 15 3.80 -7.51 -1.22
C ALA A 15 2.39 -8.06 -0.99
N LEU A 16 1.35 -7.33 -1.43
CA LEU A 16 -0.04 -7.73 -1.31
C LEU A 16 -0.37 -8.96 -2.16
N LYS A 17 0.17 -9.05 -3.39
CA LYS A 17 0.06 -10.27 -4.22
C LYS A 17 0.68 -11.48 -3.53
N THR A 18 1.86 -11.31 -2.93
CA THR A 18 2.57 -12.38 -2.19
C THR A 18 1.77 -12.84 -0.97
N MET A 19 0.99 -11.94 -0.35
CA MET A 19 0.05 -12.25 0.74
C MET A 19 -1.28 -12.87 0.28
N GLY A 20 -1.47 -13.08 -1.02
CA GLY A 20 -2.68 -13.72 -1.59
C GLY A 20 -3.74 -12.74 -2.10
N VAL A 21 -3.52 -11.42 -2.01
CA VAL A 21 -4.39 -10.41 -2.62
C VAL A 21 -4.04 -10.28 -4.10
N ILE A 22 -4.47 -11.25 -4.90
CA ILE A 22 -4.06 -11.35 -6.31
C ILE A 22 -5.13 -10.75 -7.24
N ASP A 23 -6.40 -11.11 -7.02
CA ASP A 23 -7.47 -10.77 -7.97
C ASP A 23 -7.76 -9.27 -8.04
N LEU A 24 -7.48 -8.51 -6.98
CA LEU A 24 -7.60 -7.05 -6.93
C LEU A 24 -6.79 -6.34 -8.04
N PHE A 25 -5.70 -6.96 -8.49
CA PHE A 25 -4.75 -6.41 -9.46
C PHE A 25 -4.94 -6.93 -10.89
N ARG A 26 -5.98 -7.74 -11.12
CA ARG A 26 -6.29 -8.33 -12.43
C ARG A 26 -7.42 -7.58 -13.11
N ALA A 27 -7.43 -7.56 -14.44
CA ALA A 27 -8.47 -6.86 -15.20
C ALA A 27 -9.89 -7.37 -14.87
N GLU A 28 -9.99 -8.62 -14.41
CA GLU A 28 -11.20 -9.33 -14.02
C GLU A 28 -11.61 -9.12 -12.54
N ALA A 29 -10.95 -8.20 -11.82
CA ALA A 29 -11.28 -7.93 -10.42
C ALA A 29 -12.78 -7.63 -10.24
N ASN A 30 -13.41 -8.27 -9.26
CA ASN A 30 -14.81 -8.01 -8.94
C ASN A 30 -14.91 -6.85 -7.96
N LEU A 31 -15.15 -5.64 -8.49
CA LEU A 31 -15.37 -4.40 -7.73
C LEU A 31 -16.74 -3.78 -8.04
N ALA A 32 -17.74 -4.62 -8.35
CA ALA A 32 -19.08 -4.19 -8.78
C ALA A 32 -19.82 -3.34 -7.73
N ASP A 33 -19.55 -3.56 -6.45
CA ASP A 33 -20.13 -2.77 -5.34
C ASP A 33 -19.49 -1.38 -5.19
N ILE A 34 -18.37 -1.11 -5.89
CA ILE A 34 -17.71 0.21 -5.92
C ILE A 34 -18.13 1.00 -7.16
N SER A 35 -18.23 0.35 -8.32
CA SER A 35 -18.59 0.99 -9.57
C SER A 35 -19.29 0.03 -10.52
N ASN A 36 -20.16 0.59 -11.36
CA ASN A 36 -20.79 -0.11 -12.47
C ASN A 36 -19.89 -0.28 -13.70
N LYS A 37 -18.65 0.23 -13.66
CA LYS A 37 -17.63 0.00 -14.69
C LYS A 37 -16.65 -1.09 -14.24
N GLN A 38 -16.06 -1.81 -15.19
CA GLN A 38 -14.97 -2.73 -14.89
C GLN A 38 -13.78 -1.94 -14.32
N LEU A 39 -13.36 -2.29 -13.10
CA LEU A 39 -12.25 -1.67 -12.40
C LEU A 39 -11.28 -2.74 -11.90
N PHE A 40 -10.02 -2.35 -11.80
CA PHE A 40 -8.99 -3.10 -11.10
C PHE A 40 -7.99 -2.10 -10.50
N VAL A 41 -7.22 -2.55 -9.52
CA VAL A 41 -6.15 -1.72 -8.94
C VAL A 41 -4.86 -1.98 -9.71
N SER A 42 -4.26 -0.95 -10.29
CA SER A 42 -2.98 -1.09 -10.98
C SER A 42 -1.79 -1.03 -10.02
N THR A 43 -1.89 -0.23 -8.96
CA THR A 43 -0.77 0.08 -8.06
C THR A 43 -1.26 0.51 -6.67
N VAL A 44 -0.52 0.18 -5.61
CA VAL A 44 -0.76 0.67 -4.24
C VAL A 44 0.49 1.34 -3.68
N ALA A 45 0.44 2.67 -3.57
CA ALA A 45 1.53 3.45 -2.99
C ALA A 45 1.39 3.57 -1.47
N HIS A 46 2.47 3.31 -0.74
CA HIS A 46 2.55 3.47 0.71
C HIS A 46 3.71 4.40 1.07
N LYS A 47 3.43 5.45 1.83
CA LYS A 47 4.44 6.40 2.31
C LYS A 47 4.38 6.47 3.83
N VAL A 48 5.54 6.35 4.47
CA VAL A 48 5.68 6.41 5.93
C VAL A 48 6.75 7.41 6.33
N VAL A 49 6.52 8.07 7.46
CA VAL A 49 7.52 8.90 8.14
C VAL A 49 7.52 8.50 9.61
N ILE A 50 8.69 8.16 10.14
CA ILE A 50 8.93 7.89 11.56
C ILE A 50 9.92 8.92 12.05
N GLU A 51 9.61 9.56 13.17
CA GLU A 51 10.48 10.52 13.81
C GLU A 51 10.53 10.24 15.31
N VAL A 52 11.74 10.00 15.82
CA VAL A 52 11.98 9.72 17.23
C VAL A 52 12.77 10.86 17.84
N TRP A 53 12.13 11.51 18.80
CA TRP A 53 12.70 12.61 19.58
C TRP A 53 13.19 12.12 20.94
N HIS A 54 14.05 12.91 21.58
CA HIS A 54 14.35 12.76 23.01
C HIS A 54 13.88 14.02 23.72
N PHE A 55 12.91 13.86 24.63
CA PHE A 55 12.55 14.89 25.60
C PHE A 55 13.51 14.79 26.79
N ASN A 56 14.17 15.92 27.09
CA ASN A 56 14.87 16.14 28.36
C ASN A 56 13.87 16.65 29.39
#